data_AF-A0AAW6XNX4-F1
#
_entry.id   AF-A0AAW6XNX4-F1
#
_cell.length_a   1.000
_cell.length_b   1.000
_cell.length_c   1.000
_cell.angle_alpha   90.00
_cell.angle_beta   90.00
_cell.angle_gamma   90.00
#
_symmetry.space_group_name_H-M   'P 1'
#
loop_
_entity.id
_entity.type
_entity.pdbx_description
1 polymer ?
#
loop_
_entity_poly.entity_id
_entity_poly.type
_entity_poly.pdbx_seq_one_letter_code
_entity_poly.pdbx_strand_id
1 'polypeptide(L)' 'MGIALISGASRGIGRATALLLAQEGYTVAVNYHHNIN' A
#
# COMPACT_ATOMS: atom_id res chain seq x y z
N MET A 1 7.61 -2.60 15.74
CA MET A 1 7.10 -1.65 14.73
C MET A 1 7.83 -1.92 13.42
N GLY A 2 7.12 -2.35 12.37
CA GLY A 2 7.72 -2.75 11.10
C GLY A 2 7.48 -1.72 9.99
N ILE A 3 8.28 -1.79 8.92
CA ILE A 3 8.09 -1.00 7.70
C ILE A 3 7.64 -1.94 6.58
N ALA A 4 6.60 -1.55 5.84
CA ALA A 4 6.11 -2.29 4.69
C ALA A 4 6.12 -1.42 3.42
N LEU A 5 6.75 -1.90 2.35
CA LEU A 5 6.68 -1.29 1.02
C LEU A 5 5.68 -2.06 0.15
N ILE A 6 4.61 -1.40 -0.31
CA ILE A 6 3.61 -2.01 -1.18
C ILE A 6 3.59 -1.30 -2.55
N SER A 7 3.80 -2.08 -3.60
CA SER A 7 3.61 -1.62 -4.99
C SER A 7 2.18 -1.92 -5.49
N GLY A 8 1.66 -1.09 -6.39
CA GLY A 8 0.29 -1.24 -6.92
C GLY A 8 -0.80 -0.91 -5.89
N ALA A 9 -0.49 -0.12 -4.86
CA ALA A 9 -1.40 0.12 -3.73
C ALA A 9 -2.47 1.19 -3.99
N SER A 10 -2.61 1.69 -5.22
CA SER A 10 -3.63 2.70 -5.55
C SER A 10 -5.06 2.13 -5.56
N ARG A 11 -5.22 0.81 -5.75
CA ARG A 11 -6.53 0.16 -5.88
C ARG A 11 -6.47 -1.33 -5.56
N GLY A 12 -7.64 -1.97 -5.50
CA GLY A 12 -7.80 -3.42 -5.35
C GLY A 12 -7.08 -3.97 -4.12
N ILE A 13 -6.44 -5.13 -4.30
CA ILE A 13 -5.78 -5.88 -3.23
C ILE A 13 -4.65 -5.07 -2.59
N GLY A 14 -3.82 -4.39 -3.40
CA GLY A 14 -2.70 -3.59 -2.88
C GLY A 14 -3.16 -2.50 -1.90
N ARG A 15 -4.28 -1.82 -2.18
CA ARG A 15 -4.88 -0.85 -1.25
C ARG A 15 -5.39 -1.51 0.03
N ALA A 16 -6.08 -2.64 -0.08
CA ALA A 16 -6.60 -3.36 1.08
C ALA A 16 -5.47 -3.82 2.01
N THR A 17 -4.39 -4.37 1.45
CA THR A 17 -3.20 -4.78 2.21
C THR A 17 -2.51 -3.61 2.89
N ALA A 18 -2.37 -2.46 2.20
CA ALA A 18 -1.76 -1.26 2.78
C ALA A 18 -2.54 -0.75 4.00
N LEU A 19 -3.88 -0.74 3.90
CA LEU A 19 -4.76 -0.32 4.98
C LEU A 19 -4.70 -1.28 6.18
N LEU A 20 -4.71 -2.60 5.93
CA LEU A 20 -4.61 -3.59 6.98
C LEU A 20 -3.28 -3.45 7.74
N LEU A 21 -2.15 -3.36 7.04
CA LEU A 21 -0.85 -3.22 7.70
C LEU A 21 -0.72 -1.90 8.48
N ALA A 22 -1.30 -0.81 7.97
CA ALA A 22 -1.34 0.45 8.71
C ALA A 22 -2.17 0.33 10.00
N GLN A 23 -3.28 -0.40 9.98
CA GLN A 23 -4.10 -0.68 11.18
C GLN A 23 -3.36 -1.53 12.21
N GLU A 24 -2.55 -2.49 11.75
CA GLU A 24 -1.66 -3.31 12.58
C GLU A 24 -0.40 -2.55 13.08
N GLY A 25 -0.31 -1.25 12.80
CA GLY A 25 0.74 -0.37 13.31
C GLY A 25 2.01 -0.30 12.46
N TYR A 26 2.01 -0.81 11.23
CA TYR A 26 3.18 -0.66 10.36
C TYR A 26 3.31 0.76 9.83
N THR A 27 4.55 1.21 9.63
CA THR A 27 4.82 2.36 8.76
C THR A 27 4.77 1.86 7.32
N VAL A 28 3.78 2.31 6.56
CA VAL A 28 3.53 1.80 5.20
C VAL A 28 3.97 2.83 4.16
N ALA A 29 4.90 2.43 3.29
CA ALA A 29 5.24 3.15 2.07
C ALA A 29 4.49 2.54 0.89
N VAL A 30 3.85 3.38 0.08
CA VAL A 30 3.07 2.92 -1.08
C VAL A 30 3.65 3.48 -2.38
N ASN A 31 3.71 2.63 -3.41
CA ASN A 31 4.04 3.02 -4.78
C ASN A 31 2.91 2.59 -5.72
N TYR A 32 2.62 3.39 -6.73
CA TYR A 32 1.70 3.03 -7.79
C TYR A 32 2.04 3.75 -9.08
N HIS A 33 1.65 3.14 -10.20
CA HIS A 33 1.74 3.72 -11.52
C HIS A 33 0.33 4.07 -12.02
N HIS A 34 0.17 5.22 -12.68
CA HIS A 34 -1.08 5.66 -13.28
C HIS A 34 -0.86 5.77 -14.79
N ASN A 35 -1.56 4.95 -15.58
CA ASN A 35 -1.58 5.11 -17.03
C ASN A 35 -2.74 6.03 -17.42
N ILE A 36 -2.43 7.13 -18.12
CA ILE A 36 -3.39 8.16 -18.54
C ILE A 36 -3.74 8.08 -20.04
N ASN A 37 -3.29 7.03 -20.74
CA ASN A 37 -3.61 6.78 -22.14
C ASN A 37 -5.00 6.19 -22.32
#